data_AF-A0A444YYD3-F1
#
_entry.id   AF-A0A444YYD3-F1
#
_cell.length_a   1.000
_cell.length_b   1.000
_cell.length_c   1.000
_cell.angle_alpha   90.00
_cell.angle_beta   90.00
_cell.angle_gamma   90.00
#
_symmetry.space_group_name_H-M   'P 1'
#
loop_
_entity.id
_entity.type
_entity.pdbx_description
1 polymer ?
#
loop_
_entity_poly.entity_id
_entity_poly.type
_entity_poly.pdbx_seq_one_letter_code
_entity_poly.pdbx_strand_id
1 'polypeptide(L)'
;MKAALVSLFLFFAFPLAFAQQVLDTNGNPIFPGREYYILPSVAGPPGGGVKLGTTGNSKCPVTVLQGYSEVVNGIPVKFTILALQDTRRMAAV
;
A
#
# COMPACT_ATOMS: atom_id res chain seq x y z
N MET A 1 12.45 -43.79 15.27
CA MET A 1 11.60 -42.71 15.85
C MET A 1 12.23 -41.30 15.81
N LYS A 2 13.54 -41.12 15.54
CA LYS A 2 14.16 -39.78 15.46
C LYS A 2 13.93 -39.04 14.14
N ALA A 3 13.94 -39.75 13.00
CA ALA A 3 13.79 -39.12 11.68
C ALA A 3 12.37 -38.57 11.43
N ALA A 4 11.33 -39.21 11.98
CA ALA A 4 9.95 -38.74 11.86
C ALA A 4 9.71 -37.41 12.61
N LEU A 5 10.41 -37.20 13.72
CA LEU A 5 10.29 -36.00 14.56
C LEU A 5 11.01 -34.79 13.94
N VAL A 6 12.08 -35.03 13.17
CA VAL A 6 12.77 -34.01 12.37
C VAL A 6 11.93 -33.60 11.15
N SER A 7 11.24 -34.56 10.52
CA SER A 7 10.35 -34.31 9.38
C SER A 7 9.15 -33.41 9.76
N LEU A 8 8.57 -33.61 10.95
CA LEU A 8 7.44 -32.80 11.44
C LEU A 8 7.84 -31.36 11.81
N PHE A 9 9.10 -31.12 12.18
CA PHE A 9 9.61 -29.81 12.58
C PHE A 9 9.81 -28.85 11.39
N LEU A 10 10.04 -29.38 10.18
CA LEU A 10 10.24 -28.58 8.97
C LEU A 10 8.93 -28.01 8.40
N PHE A 11 7.77 -28.60 8.72
CA PHE A 11 6.47 -28.11 8.28
C PHE A 11 5.95 -26.91 9.10
N PHE A 12 6.34 -26.79 10.38
CA PHE A 12 5.92 -25.68 11.24
C PHE A 12 6.80 -24.42 11.16
N ALA A 13 7.97 -24.52 10.52
CA ALA A 13 8.97 -23.46 10.51
C ALA A 13 8.89 -22.48 9.33
N PHE A 14 7.96 -22.66 8.39
CA PHE A 14 7.77 -21.74 7.28
C PHE A 14 6.52 -20.88 7.49
N PRO A 15 6.62 -19.69 8.14
CA PRO A 15 5.64 -18.67 7.90
C PRO A 15 5.79 -18.27 6.44
N LEU A 16 4.91 -18.79 5.58
CA LEU A 16 4.82 -18.34 4.20
C LEU A 16 4.22 -16.93 4.25
N ALA A 17 5.10 -15.93 4.39
CA ALA A 17 4.74 -14.53 4.36
C ALA A 17 4.28 -14.18 2.94
N PHE A 18 3.03 -14.49 2.62
CA PHE A 18 2.40 -13.98 1.41
C PHE A 18 2.17 -12.49 1.59
N ALA A 19 2.90 -11.68 0.82
CA ALA A 19 2.53 -10.28 0.62
C ALA A 19 1.15 -10.26 -0.07
N GLN A 20 0.13 -9.79 0.63
CA GLN A 20 -1.21 -9.69 0.06
C GLN A 20 -1.25 -8.55 -0.95
N GLN A 21 -1.68 -8.86 -2.18
CA GLN A 21 -1.82 -7.87 -3.24
C GLN A 21 -2.85 -6.80 -2.84
N VAL A 22 -2.46 -5.54 -2.93
CA VAL A 22 -3.38 -4.41 -2.74
C VAL A 22 -4.26 -4.27 -3.98
N LEU A 23 -5.57 -4.19 -3.78
CA LEU A 23 -6.58 -4.00 -4.81
C LEU A 23 -7.16 -2.59 -4.73
N ASP A 24 -7.58 -2.06 -5.87
CA ASP A 24 -8.35 -0.82 -5.95
C ASP A 24 -9.84 -1.05 -5.60
N THR A 25 -10.64 0.00 -5.65
CA THR A 25 -12.08 -0.05 -5.35
C THR A 25 -12.90 -0.88 -6.36
N ASN A 26 -12.32 -1.19 -7.52
CA ASN A 26 -12.92 -2.06 -8.52
C ASN A 26 -12.46 -3.53 -8.36
N GLY A 27 -11.63 -3.83 -7.35
CA GLY A 27 -11.06 -5.15 -7.12
C GLY A 27 -9.86 -5.50 -8.00
N ASN A 28 -9.29 -4.53 -8.73
CA ASN A 28 -8.12 -4.76 -9.58
C ASN A 28 -6.81 -4.54 -8.80
N PRO A 29 -5.75 -5.32 -9.04
CA PRO A 29 -4.43 -5.06 -8.49
C PRO A 29 -3.91 -3.65 -8.82
N ILE A 30 -3.38 -2.95 -7.82
CA ILE A 30 -2.68 -1.69 -8.08
C ILE A 30 -1.29 -1.95 -8.68
N PHE A 31 -0.92 -1.11 -9.65
CA PHE A 31 0.37 -1.14 -10.34
C PHE A 31 1.22 0.09 -10.01
N PRO A 32 2.56 -0.06 -9.94
CA PRO A 32 3.45 1.07 -9.73
C PRO A 32 3.36 2.07 -10.88
N GLY A 33 3.46 3.36 -10.56
CA GLY A 33 3.43 4.44 -11.55
C GLY A 33 2.05 4.79 -12.14
N ARG A 34 1.01 3.99 -11.90
CA ARG A 34 -0.38 4.38 -12.19
C ARG A 34 -0.91 5.38 -11.16
N GLU A 35 -1.85 6.21 -11.60
CA GLU A 35 -2.49 7.22 -10.77
C GLU A 35 -3.72 6.67 -10.07
N TYR A 36 -3.80 6.94 -8.77
CA TYR A 36 -4.93 6.56 -7.92
C TYR A 36 -5.35 7.74 -7.06
N TYR A 37 -6.64 7.82 -6.73
CA TYR A 37 -7.13 8.70 -5.68
C TYR A 37 -7.20 7.92 -4.38
N ILE A 38 -6.76 8.55 -3.28
CA ILE A 38 -6.94 8.00 -1.93
C ILE A 38 -8.19 8.63 -1.34
N LEU A 39 -9.21 7.82 -1.10
CA LEU A 39 -10.49 8.20 -0.52
C LEU A 39 -10.72 7.49 0.81
N PRO A 40 -11.50 8.07 1.73
CA PRO A 40 -12.01 7.37 2.90
C PRO A 40 -12.81 6.12 2.49
N SER A 41 -12.68 5.05 3.27
CA SER A 41 -13.40 3.79 3.01
C SER A 41 -14.91 3.91 3.22
N VAL A 42 -15.32 4.75 4.18
CA VAL A 42 -16.72 5.02 4.49
C VAL A 42 -17.14 6.30 3.76
N ALA A 43 -18.20 6.21 2.96
CA ALA A 43 -18.84 7.37 2.35
C ALA A 43 -19.67 8.14 3.39
N GLY A 44 -19.76 9.45 3.22
CA GLY A 44 -20.47 10.37 4.10
C GLY A 44 -19.56 11.46 4.67
N PRO A 45 -20.14 12.60 5.09
CA PRO A 45 -19.41 13.61 5.84
C PRO A 45 -18.92 13.06 7.19
N PRO A 46 -17.67 13.35 7.62
CA PRO A 46 -16.63 14.13 6.95
C PRO A 46 -15.56 13.27 6.24
N GLY A 47 -15.19 13.66 5.02
CA GLY A 47 -13.96 13.15 4.39
C GLY A 47 -13.98 13.09 2.87
N GLY A 48 -13.10 13.86 2.23
CA GLY A 48 -12.75 13.77 0.81
C GLY A 48 -11.38 13.14 0.59
N GLY A 49 -10.90 13.20 -0.64
CA GLY A 49 -9.61 12.65 -0.99
C GLY A 49 -8.40 13.47 -0.52
N VAL A 50 -7.22 12.89 -0.70
CA VAL A 50 -5.95 13.47 -0.25
C VAL A 50 -5.52 14.65 -1.14
N LYS A 51 -4.99 15.71 -0.54
CA LYS A 51 -4.48 16.90 -1.23
C LYS A 51 -3.24 17.47 -0.55
N LEU A 52 -2.51 18.31 -1.27
CA LEU A 52 -1.49 19.17 -0.66
C LEU A 52 -2.12 20.43 -0.08
N GLY A 53 -1.58 20.90 1.04
CA GLY A 53 -2.01 22.13 1.70
C GLY A 53 -0.96 22.74 2.59
N THR A 54 -1.22 23.95 3.04
CA THR A 54 -0.37 24.71 3.95
C THR A 54 -0.85 24.51 5.38
N THR A 55 0.06 24.19 6.29
CA THR A 55 -0.20 24.14 7.74
C THR A 55 0.85 24.96 8.49
N GLY A 56 0.47 25.51 9.65
CA GLY A 56 1.36 26.39 10.43
C GLY A 56 1.78 27.62 9.64
N ASN A 57 3.09 27.94 9.67
CA ASN A 57 3.66 29.09 8.98
C ASN A 57 4.21 28.77 7.57
N SER A 58 3.86 27.61 7.00
CA SER A 58 4.34 27.25 5.66
C SER A 58 3.72 28.14 4.58
N LYS A 59 4.55 28.71 3.70
CA LYS A 59 4.11 29.44 2.51
C LYS A 59 3.82 28.54 1.31
N CYS A 60 4.25 27.28 1.35
CA CYS A 60 4.08 26.31 0.29
C CYS A 60 3.18 25.15 0.73
N PRO A 61 2.35 24.59 -0.16
CA PRO A 61 1.47 23.47 0.18
C PRO A 61 2.26 22.16 0.20
N VAL A 62 3.03 21.94 1.27
CA VAL A 62 3.90 20.76 1.43
C VAL A 62 3.31 19.70 2.36
N THR A 63 2.19 20.01 3.02
CA THR A 63 1.54 19.11 3.96
C THR A 63 0.48 18.29 3.24
N VAL A 64 0.50 16.98 3.44
CA VAL A 64 -0.54 16.07 2.97
C VAL A 64 -1.74 16.18 3.91
N LEU A 65 -2.90 16.56 3.37
CA LEU A 65 -4.16 16.75 4.11
C LEU A 65 -5.28 15.92 3.48
N GLN A 66 -6.25 15.51 4.29
CA GLN A 66 -7.51 14.97 3.80
C GLN A 66 -8.48 16.12 3.47
N GLY A 67 -9.16 16.06 2.33
CA GLY A 67 -10.26 16.97 2.01
C GLY A 67 -11.44 16.80 2.96
N TYR A 68 -12.29 17.82 3.08
CA TYR A 68 -13.50 17.72 3.89
C TYR A 68 -14.68 17.10 3.13
N SER A 69 -14.78 17.42 1.84
CA SER A 69 -15.92 17.07 1.00
C SER A 69 -15.69 15.76 0.26
N GLU A 70 -16.58 14.78 0.47
CA GLU A 70 -16.53 13.45 -0.16
C GLU A 70 -16.61 13.50 -1.69
N VAL A 71 -17.22 14.54 -2.27
CA VAL A 71 -17.30 14.69 -3.74
C VAL A 71 -15.99 15.16 -4.36
N VAL A 72 -14.98 15.50 -3.54
CA VAL A 72 -13.67 15.97 -4.01
C VAL A 72 -12.64 14.86 -3.84
N ASN A 73 -12.21 14.27 -4.96
CA ASN A 73 -11.21 13.19 -4.98
C ASN A 73 -9.80 13.62 -4.57
N GLY A 74 -9.52 14.92 -4.54
CA GLY A 74 -8.19 15.45 -4.24
C GLY A 74 -7.23 15.30 -5.42
N ILE A 75 -5.95 15.07 -5.13
CA ILE A 75 -4.89 14.92 -6.13
C ILE A 75 -4.57 13.43 -6.38
N PRO A 76 -4.27 13.03 -7.62
CA PRO A 76 -3.84 11.68 -7.89
C PRO A 76 -2.45 11.42 -7.32
N VAL A 77 -2.22 10.20 -6.82
CA VAL A 77 -0.93 9.73 -6.33
C VAL A 77 -0.45 8.52 -7.12
N LYS A 78 0.87 8.30 -7.12
CA LYS A 78 1.50 7.11 -7.69
C LYS A 78 2.15 6.32 -6.58
N PHE A 79 1.93 5.01 -6.58
CA PHE A 79 2.60 4.12 -5.65
C PHE A 79 3.92 3.63 -6.24
N THR A 80 4.95 3.60 -5.41
CA THR A 80 6.17 2.83 -5.68
C THR A 80 6.08 1.57 -4.84
N ILE A 81 5.73 0.45 -5.48
CA ILE A 81 5.63 -0.84 -4.81
C ILE A 81 7.03 -1.42 -4.74
N LEU A 82 7.59 -1.47 -3.54
CA LEU A 82 8.83 -2.19 -3.30
C LEU A 82 8.50 -3.68 -3.40
N ALA A 83 8.93 -4.31 -4.48
CA ALA A 83 9.00 -5.77 -4.49
C ALA A 83 9.95 -6.17 -3.36
N LEU A 84 9.42 -6.77 -2.29
CA LEU A 84 10.25 -7.55 -1.38
C LEU A 84 10.78 -8.73 -2.22
N GLN A 85 12.02 -8.56 -2.70
CA GLN A 85 12.83 -9.53 -3.43
C GLN A 85 12.10 -10.34 -4.50
N ASP A 86 11.88 -9.70 -5.64
CA ASP A 86 11.94 -10.38 -6.93
C ASP A 86 13.28 -11.15 -7.00
N THR A 87 13.21 -12.47 -7.05
CA THR A 87 14.37 -13.40 -7.08
C THR A 87 15.31 -13.11 -8.27
N ARG A 88 14.92 -12.24 -9.21
CA ARG A 88 15.73 -11.87 -10.37
C ARG A 88 16.95 -10.97 -10.09
N ARG A 89 17.07 -10.32 -8.93
CA ARG A 89 18.24 -9.46 -8.63
C ARG A 89 19.34 -10.12 -7.81
N MET A 90 19.19 -11.38 -7.39
CA MET A 90 20.26 -12.10 -6.67
C MET A 90 21.22 -12.87 -7.59
N ALA A 91 21.04 -12.82 -8.91
CA ALA A 91 21.90 -13.52 -9.88
C ALA A 91 22.98 -12.62 -10.53
N ALA A 92 23.28 -11.46 -9.96
CA ALA A 92 24.28 -10.53 -10.50
C ALA A 92 25.08 -9.85 -9.38
N VAL A 93 25.74 -10.63 -8.53
CA VAL A 93 27.02 -10.28 -7.86
C VAL A 93 27.80 -11.58 -7.67
#